data_AF-A0A7W1ERH2-F1
#
_entry.id   AF-A0A7W1ERH2-F1
#
_cell.length_a   1.000
_cell.length_b   1.000
_cell.length_c   1.000
_cell.angle_alpha   90.00
_cell.angle_beta   90.00
_cell.angle_gamma   90.00
#
_symmetry.space_group_name_H-M   'P 1'
#
loop_
_entity.id
_entity.type
_entity.pdbx_description
1 polymer ?
#
loop_
_entity_poly.entity_id
_entity_poly.type
_entity_poly.pdbx_seq_one_letter_code
_entity_poly.pdbx_strand_id
1 'polypeptide(L)'
;MSDETNHDLGDNTDPSMSSDTVNDLKAMAAINRNITETPKGEAIEYQEDSTALSNLIEKYPPESQMVIATRGEGEGGVEVRLCGEGNHEALSQASENALVQLEQTLGKPLEEVLPGLRIYFADGVIDGGGLALGKENAIILDTSKNILTLDQAEAQLVPLDILEPGDWADLKTDQSTLTAQTTFVHEVGHILDEKVNGHEQSAQFRALNLSEAPTKYGSAQPHEDYAESFMYLVNGKPLENKRRSILLSDIAKATT
;
A
#
# COMPACT_ATOMS: atom_id res chain seq x y z
N MET A 1 -24.01 43.60 -43.41
CA MET A 1 -22.81 43.95 -42.62
C MET A 1 -23.03 43.39 -41.23
N SER A 2 -22.49 42.18 -41.05
CA SER A 2 -21.83 41.63 -39.86
C SER A 2 -21.93 42.41 -38.54
N ASP A 3 -22.38 41.76 -37.47
CA ASP A 3 -21.48 41.04 -36.56
C ASP A 3 -22.27 40.34 -35.43
N GLU A 4 -22.34 39.01 -35.50
CA GLU A 4 -22.59 38.13 -34.35
C GLU A 4 -21.22 37.72 -33.80
N THR A 5 -20.83 38.24 -32.65
CA THR A 5 -19.66 37.71 -31.91
C THR A 5 -20.12 36.55 -31.03
N ASN A 6 -19.98 35.35 -31.55
CA ASN A 6 -19.90 34.12 -30.76
C ASN A 6 -18.67 34.21 -29.85
N HIS A 7 -18.87 34.11 -28.54
CA HIS A 7 -17.79 33.74 -27.63
C HIS A 7 -17.65 32.22 -27.67
N ASP A 8 -16.66 31.79 -28.45
CA ASP A 8 -16.09 30.45 -28.46
C ASP A 8 -15.52 30.16 -27.06
N LEU A 9 -16.23 29.33 -26.29
CA LEU A 9 -15.70 28.73 -25.08
C LEU A 9 -14.74 27.64 -25.55
N GLY A 10 -13.47 28.04 -25.64
CA GLY A 10 -12.36 27.16 -25.95
C GLY A 10 -12.43 25.89 -25.11
N ASP A 11 -12.56 24.79 -25.84
CA ASP A 11 -12.44 23.41 -25.43
C ASP A 11 -11.07 23.21 -24.74
N ASN A 12 -11.03 23.38 -23.42
CA ASN A 12 -9.89 22.97 -22.60
C ASN A 12 -10.01 21.48 -22.27
N THR A 13 -9.98 20.63 -23.31
CA THR A 13 -9.62 19.22 -23.14
C THR A 13 -8.11 19.12 -23.24
N ASP A 14 -7.43 19.19 -22.10
CA ASP A 14 -6.03 18.80 -21.96
C ASP A 14 -5.91 17.28 -22.24
N PRO A 15 -4.80 16.81 -22.84
CA PRO A 15 -4.76 15.67 -23.72
C PRO A 15 -4.88 14.36 -22.94
N SER A 16 -5.59 13.43 -23.57
CA SER A 16 -5.62 12.00 -23.29
C SER A 16 -4.47 11.51 -22.41
N MET A 17 -4.78 11.12 -21.17
CA MET A 17 -4.01 10.08 -20.50
C MET A 17 -3.91 8.90 -21.48
N SER A 18 -2.72 8.33 -21.63
CA SER A 18 -2.59 7.10 -22.42
C SER A 18 -3.49 6.03 -21.80
N SER A 19 -4.03 5.15 -22.64
CA SER A 19 -4.76 3.97 -22.17
C SER A 19 -3.96 3.16 -21.15
N ASP A 20 -2.63 3.24 -21.24
CA ASP A 20 -1.69 2.53 -20.38
C ASP A 20 -1.70 3.13 -18.97
N THR A 21 -1.68 4.47 -18.82
CA THR A 21 -1.82 5.12 -17.50
C THR A 21 -3.16 4.80 -16.84
N VAL A 22 -4.27 4.77 -17.60
CA VAL A 22 -5.59 4.41 -17.06
C VAL A 22 -5.66 2.92 -16.68
N ASN A 23 -4.98 2.05 -17.43
CA ASN A 23 -4.89 0.63 -17.11
C ASN A 23 -3.98 0.37 -15.90
N ASP A 24 -2.86 1.09 -15.76
CA ASP A 24 -1.95 1.00 -14.62
C ASP A 24 -2.59 1.51 -13.33
N LEU A 25 -3.43 2.55 -13.41
CA LEU A 25 -4.22 3.06 -12.29
C LEU A 25 -5.37 2.13 -11.90
N LYS A 26 -6.03 1.52 -12.88
CA LYS A 26 -6.97 0.42 -12.61
C LYS A 26 -6.25 -0.78 -12.01
N ALA A 27 -4.99 -1.03 -12.36
CA ALA A 27 -4.20 -2.12 -11.83
C ALA A 27 -3.69 -1.83 -10.39
N MET A 28 -3.36 -0.57 -10.07
CA MET A 28 -3.21 -0.10 -8.67
C MET A 28 -4.43 -0.42 -7.82
N ALA A 29 -5.63 -0.34 -8.41
CA ALA A 29 -6.91 -0.63 -7.77
C ALA A 29 -7.38 -2.08 -7.85
N ALA A 30 -6.84 -2.83 -8.81
CA ALA A 30 -7.28 -4.18 -9.16
C ALA A 30 -6.48 -5.26 -8.43
N ILE A 31 -5.58 -4.88 -7.53
CA ILE A 31 -5.12 -5.83 -6.51
C ILE A 31 -6.35 -6.15 -5.65
N ASN A 32 -6.89 -7.36 -5.88
CA ASN A 32 -8.17 -7.96 -5.43
C ASN A 32 -9.31 -8.07 -6.46
N ARG A 33 -9.14 -7.64 -7.71
CA ARG A 33 -10.08 -7.96 -8.81
C ARG A 33 -9.72 -9.21 -9.63
N ASN A 34 -9.08 -10.21 -9.01
CA ASN A 34 -9.27 -11.60 -9.43
C ASN A 34 -10.66 -12.16 -9.05
N ILE A 35 -11.66 -11.28 -8.88
CA ILE A 35 -13.08 -11.63 -8.87
C ILE A 35 -13.61 -11.40 -10.30
N THR A 36 -13.24 -12.29 -11.22
CA THR A 36 -14.11 -12.54 -12.37
C THR A 36 -15.27 -13.38 -11.86
N GLU A 37 -16.34 -12.74 -11.41
CA GLU A 37 -17.66 -13.34 -11.13
C GLU A 37 -17.63 -14.82 -10.68
N THR A 38 -16.86 -15.18 -9.64
CA THR A 38 -16.88 -16.55 -9.14
C THR A 38 -18.06 -16.68 -8.17
N PRO A 39 -19.00 -17.62 -8.40
CA PRO A 39 -20.15 -17.80 -7.54
C PRO A 39 -19.71 -18.16 -6.12
N LYS A 40 -20.44 -17.61 -5.13
CA LYS A 40 -20.26 -17.85 -3.69
C LYS A 40 -19.90 -19.32 -3.39
N GLY A 41 -18.68 -19.57 -2.92
CA GLY A 41 -18.33 -20.83 -2.26
C GLY A 41 -17.00 -21.49 -2.64
N GLU A 42 -16.19 -20.90 -3.52
CA GLU A 42 -14.88 -21.48 -3.86
C GLU A 42 -13.72 -20.62 -3.35
N ALA A 43 -12.71 -21.30 -2.80
CA ALA A 43 -11.51 -20.70 -2.24
C ALA A 43 -10.79 -19.86 -3.30
N ILE A 44 -10.44 -18.63 -2.93
CA ILE A 44 -9.61 -17.74 -3.75
C ILE A 44 -8.23 -18.39 -3.85
N GLU A 45 -7.81 -18.78 -5.05
CA GLU A 45 -6.41 -19.11 -5.33
C GLU A 45 -5.59 -17.82 -5.28
N TYR A 46 -4.89 -17.62 -4.16
CA TYR A 46 -3.81 -16.66 -4.05
C TYR A 46 -2.78 -16.97 -5.14
N GLN A 47 -2.32 -15.96 -5.87
CA GLN A 47 -1.09 -16.10 -6.64
C GLN A 47 -0.04 -16.58 -5.65
N GLU A 48 0.47 -17.82 -5.80
CA GLU A 48 1.33 -18.43 -4.79
C GLU A 48 2.47 -17.46 -4.45
N ASP A 49 2.51 -16.97 -3.20
CA ASP A 49 3.40 -15.93 -2.67
C ASP A 49 4.86 -16.07 -3.17
N SER A 50 5.29 -17.32 -3.39
CA SER A 50 6.61 -17.67 -3.92
C SER A 50 6.90 -17.20 -5.36
N THR A 51 5.89 -17.01 -6.21
CA THR A 51 6.07 -16.67 -7.63
C THR A 51 6.48 -15.21 -7.82
N ALA A 52 5.86 -14.29 -7.08
CA ALA A 52 6.16 -12.85 -7.19
C ALA A 52 7.60 -12.56 -6.73
N LEU A 53 8.03 -13.14 -5.61
CA LEU A 53 9.40 -13.00 -5.13
C LEU A 53 10.41 -13.68 -6.06
N SER A 54 10.07 -14.84 -6.63
CA SER A 54 10.91 -15.50 -7.63
C SER A 54 11.09 -14.65 -8.88
N ASN A 55 9.99 -14.08 -9.40
CA ASN A 55 10.02 -13.16 -10.55
C ASN A 55 10.83 -11.90 -10.24
N LEU A 56 10.72 -11.36 -9.03
CA LEU A 56 11.53 -10.22 -8.58
C LEU A 56 13.02 -10.56 -8.63
N ILE A 57 13.41 -11.71 -8.08
CA ILE A 57 14.82 -12.13 -8.03
C ILE A 57 15.35 -12.45 -9.42
N GLU A 58 14.54 -13.05 -10.31
CA GLU A 58 14.93 -13.30 -11.70
C GLU A 58 15.14 -12.01 -12.48
N LYS A 59 14.23 -11.04 -12.31
CA LYS A 59 14.28 -9.74 -13.01
C LYS A 59 15.35 -8.82 -12.44
N TYR A 60 15.53 -8.82 -11.12
CA TYR A 60 16.43 -7.97 -10.36
C TYR A 60 17.26 -8.83 -9.39
N PRO A 61 18.33 -9.47 -9.88
CA PRO A 61 19.16 -10.33 -9.04
C PRO A 61 19.81 -9.51 -7.91
N PRO A 62 20.18 -10.13 -6.76
CA PRO A 62 20.60 -9.41 -5.56
C PRO A 62 21.73 -8.40 -5.75
N GLU A 63 22.66 -8.67 -6.66
CA GLU A 63 23.78 -7.78 -7.01
C GLU A 63 23.36 -6.50 -7.76
N SER A 64 22.13 -6.48 -8.30
CA SER A 64 21.53 -5.33 -8.99
C SER A 64 20.65 -4.48 -8.07
N GLN A 65 20.43 -4.93 -6.83
CA GLN A 65 19.58 -4.28 -5.85
C GLN A 65 20.41 -3.31 -5.00
N MET A 66 19.88 -2.11 -4.77
CA MET A 66 20.50 -1.12 -3.90
C MET A 66 19.73 -1.02 -2.59
N VAL A 67 20.42 -1.13 -1.46
CA VAL A 67 19.81 -0.86 -0.15
C VAL A 67 19.69 0.65 0.02
N ILE A 68 18.47 1.13 0.28
CA ILE A 68 18.13 2.57 0.35
C ILE A 68 17.71 3.02 1.75
N ALA A 69 17.38 2.09 2.64
CA ALA A 69 17.09 2.31 4.06
C ALA A 69 17.26 1.00 4.84
N THR A 70 17.63 1.11 6.13
CA THR A 70 17.81 -0.04 7.03
C THR A 70 17.37 0.26 8.46
N ARG A 71 16.87 -0.76 9.16
CA ARG A 71 16.73 -0.79 10.64
C ARG A 71 17.39 -2.05 11.19
N GLY A 72 18.10 -1.91 12.30
CA GLY A 72 18.92 -3.00 12.86
C GLY A 72 20.15 -3.36 12.02
N GLU A 73 20.95 -4.30 12.52
CA GLU A 73 22.14 -4.82 11.86
C GLU A 73 22.04 -6.35 11.65
N GLY A 74 22.62 -6.85 10.55
CA GLY A 74 22.74 -8.29 10.27
C GLY A 74 21.46 -8.95 9.76
N GLU A 75 21.39 -10.29 9.85
CA GLU A 75 20.32 -11.11 9.26
C GLU A 75 18.91 -10.84 9.83
N GLY A 76 18.82 -10.15 10.97
CA GLY A 76 17.54 -9.79 11.60
C GLY A 76 17.04 -8.39 11.24
N GLY A 77 17.84 -7.57 10.55
CA GLY A 77 17.48 -6.19 10.20
C GLY A 77 16.33 -6.10 9.20
N VAL A 78 15.68 -4.95 9.16
CA VAL A 78 14.75 -4.57 8.09
C VAL A 78 15.53 -3.86 7.00
N GLU A 79 15.36 -4.32 5.76
CA GLU A 79 16.02 -3.72 4.60
C GLU A 79 14.99 -3.23 3.59
N VAL A 80 15.20 -2.01 3.11
CA VAL A 80 14.46 -1.44 1.98
C VAL A 80 15.41 -1.38 0.79
N ARG A 81 14.98 -1.96 -0.33
CA ARG A 81 15.79 -2.16 -1.53
C ARG A 81 15.11 -1.52 -2.72
N LEU A 82 15.88 -0.78 -3.52
CA LEU A 82 15.47 -0.31 -4.84
C LEU A 82 16.00 -1.26 -5.91
N CYS A 83 15.11 -1.70 -6.78
CA CYS A 83 15.38 -2.60 -7.89
C CYS A 83 15.19 -1.84 -9.21
N GLY A 84 16.27 -1.68 -9.97
CA GLY A 84 16.25 -0.93 -11.23
C GLY A 84 16.43 0.58 -11.07
N GLU A 85 15.89 1.35 -12.01
CA GLU A 85 15.95 2.81 -12.02
C GLU A 85 14.82 3.41 -11.17
N GLY A 86 15.07 4.57 -10.54
CA GLY A 86 14.07 5.24 -9.73
C GLY A 86 14.63 6.47 -9.01
N ASN A 87 13.73 7.31 -8.49
CA ASN A 87 14.13 8.47 -7.68
C ASN A 87 14.53 8.01 -6.27
N HIS A 88 15.79 7.56 -6.16
CA HIS A 88 16.36 7.01 -4.93
C HIS A 88 16.16 7.93 -3.72
N GLU A 89 16.42 9.23 -3.87
CA GLU A 89 16.30 10.18 -2.75
C GLU A 89 14.87 10.25 -2.21
N ALA A 90 13.88 10.35 -3.10
CA ALA A 90 12.49 10.44 -2.72
C ALA A 90 11.97 9.14 -2.06
N LEU A 91 12.32 7.98 -2.62
CA LEU A 91 11.89 6.67 -2.09
C LEU A 91 12.60 6.33 -0.77
N SER A 92 13.88 6.68 -0.65
CA SER A 92 14.62 6.54 0.61
C SER A 92 13.97 7.38 1.70
N GLN A 93 13.69 8.66 1.43
CA GLN A 93 13.02 9.54 2.41
C GLN A 93 11.62 9.05 2.80
N ALA A 94 10.81 8.62 1.82
CA ALA A 94 9.47 8.08 2.09
C ALA A 94 9.54 6.80 2.96
N SER A 95 10.51 5.94 2.69
CA SER A 95 10.74 4.71 3.46
C SER A 95 11.20 5.00 4.88
N GLU A 96 12.12 5.95 5.04
CA GLU A 96 12.59 6.39 6.36
C GLU A 96 11.46 6.97 7.19
N ASN A 97 10.58 7.78 6.59
CA ASN A 97 9.40 8.30 7.26
C ASN A 97 8.44 7.18 7.70
N ALA A 98 8.16 6.22 6.81
CA ALA A 98 7.30 5.07 7.12
C ALA A 98 7.88 4.25 8.29
N LEU A 99 9.17 3.93 8.25
CA LEU A 99 9.87 3.20 9.30
C LEU A 99 9.78 3.93 10.65
N VAL A 100 10.03 5.25 10.68
CA VAL A 100 9.91 6.06 11.91
C VAL A 100 8.48 6.03 12.46
N GLN A 101 7.46 6.20 11.62
CA GLN A 101 6.06 6.19 12.07
C GLN A 101 5.64 4.82 12.60
N LEU A 102 6.08 3.74 11.95
CA LEU A 102 5.84 2.36 12.38
C LEU A 102 6.44 2.13 13.77
N GLU A 103 7.73 2.44 13.97
CA GLU A 103 8.42 2.24 15.25
C GLU A 103 7.80 3.04 16.39
N GLN A 104 7.38 4.29 16.11
CA GLN A 104 6.65 5.11 17.07
C GLN A 104 5.32 4.49 17.48
N THR A 105 4.59 3.90 16.53
CA THR A 105 3.27 3.29 16.77
C THR A 105 3.39 1.95 17.48
N LEU A 106 4.38 1.14 17.09
CA LEU A 106 4.66 -0.17 17.69
C LEU A 106 5.31 -0.04 19.07
N GLY A 107 5.96 1.09 19.36
CA GLY A 107 6.69 1.33 20.61
C GLY A 107 7.97 0.49 20.74
N LYS A 108 8.44 -0.09 19.62
CA LYS A 108 9.62 -0.95 19.51
C LYS A 108 10.29 -0.78 18.14
N PRO A 109 11.59 -1.09 18.02
CA PRO A 109 12.25 -1.20 16.71
C PRO A 109 11.53 -2.21 15.80
N LEU A 110 11.39 -1.89 14.51
CA LEU A 110 10.61 -2.72 13.60
C LEU A 110 11.25 -4.10 13.41
N GLU A 111 12.57 -4.20 13.47
CA GLU A 111 13.33 -5.46 13.41
C GLU A 111 13.04 -6.40 14.58
N GLU A 112 12.58 -5.89 15.73
CA GLU A 112 12.15 -6.75 16.84
C GLU A 112 10.76 -7.35 16.58
N VAL A 113 9.91 -6.62 15.85
CA VAL A 113 8.53 -7.03 15.56
C VAL A 113 8.47 -7.89 14.31
N LEU A 114 9.21 -7.54 13.26
CA LEU A 114 9.24 -8.21 11.96
C LEU A 114 10.71 -8.48 11.57
N PRO A 115 11.41 -9.38 12.29
CA PRO A 115 12.83 -9.63 12.05
C PRO A 115 13.06 -10.16 10.63
N GLY A 116 14.02 -9.55 9.93
CA GLY A 116 14.39 -9.92 8.57
C GLY A 116 13.41 -9.46 7.48
N LEU A 117 12.49 -8.52 7.78
CA LEU A 117 11.55 -7.98 6.79
C LEU A 117 12.32 -7.32 5.63
N ARG A 118 11.94 -7.67 4.40
CA ARG A 118 12.51 -7.06 3.18
C ARG A 118 11.46 -6.35 2.38
N ILE A 119 11.71 -5.08 2.07
CA ILE A 119 10.84 -4.26 1.24
C ILE A 119 11.55 -3.96 -0.07
N TYR A 120 10.89 -4.19 -1.19
CA TYR A 120 11.44 -4.01 -2.52
C TYR A 120 10.62 -2.99 -3.31
N PHE A 121 11.25 -1.93 -3.77
CA PHE A 121 10.71 -1.07 -4.82
C PHE A 121 11.13 -1.63 -6.18
N ALA A 122 10.19 -2.15 -6.97
CA ALA A 122 10.45 -2.81 -8.25
C ALA A 122 9.30 -2.62 -9.25
N ASP A 123 9.60 -2.14 -10.45
CA ASP A 123 8.59 -1.91 -11.48
C ASP A 123 8.22 -3.17 -12.25
N GLY A 124 6.92 -3.34 -12.54
CA GLY A 124 6.42 -4.39 -13.42
C GLY A 124 6.76 -5.80 -12.95
N VAL A 125 6.78 -6.01 -11.64
CA VAL A 125 6.83 -7.32 -10.97
C VAL A 125 5.45 -7.72 -10.47
N ILE A 126 4.66 -6.73 -10.03
CA ILE A 126 3.30 -6.88 -9.52
C ILE A 126 2.33 -5.98 -10.31
N ASP A 127 1.06 -6.36 -10.34
CA ASP A 127 0.06 -5.64 -11.13
C ASP A 127 -0.42 -4.33 -10.48
N GLY A 128 -0.33 -4.14 -9.16
CA GLY A 128 -0.71 -2.86 -8.55
C GLY A 128 0.35 -2.21 -7.67
N GLY A 129 -0.09 -1.42 -6.68
CA GLY A 129 0.79 -0.55 -5.89
C GLY A 129 1.67 -1.29 -4.88
N GLY A 130 1.15 -2.34 -4.25
CA GLY A 130 1.85 -3.08 -3.21
C GLY A 130 1.43 -4.55 -3.16
N LEU A 131 2.29 -5.38 -2.59
CA LEU A 131 2.03 -6.78 -2.30
C LEU A 131 2.81 -7.22 -1.07
N ALA A 132 2.10 -7.54 0.01
CA ALA A 132 2.62 -8.23 1.17
C ALA A 132 2.73 -9.75 0.94
N LEU A 133 3.90 -10.32 1.24
CA LEU A 133 4.22 -11.74 1.17
C LEU A 133 4.54 -12.22 2.60
N GLY A 134 3.51 -12.59 3.36
CA GLY A 134 3.65 -12.85 4.80
C GLY A 134 4.53 -14.06 5.14
N LYS A 135 4.48 -15.13 4.34
CA LYS A 135 5.35 -16.31 4.54
C LYS A 135 6.82 -15.99 4.32
N GLU A 136 7.12 -15.16 3.34
CA GLU A 136 8.46 -14.73 2.96
C GLU A 136 8.95 -13.56 3.82
N ASN A 137 8.07 -12.96 4.64
CA ASN A 137 8.30 -11.72 5.37
C ASN A 137 8.86 -10.64 4.43
N ALA A 138 8.18 -10.43 3.30
CA ALA A 138 8.61 -9.52 2.25
C ALA A 138 7.45 -8.65 1.76
N ILE A 139 7.79 -7.46 1.25
CA ILE A 139 6.85 -6.54 0.62
C ILE A 139 7.43 -6.12 -0.73
N ILE A 140 6.61 -6.13 -1.78
CA ILE A 140 6.96 -5.58 -3.09
C ILE A 140 6.08 -4.36 -3.33
N LEU A 141 6.70 -3.21 -3.64
CA LEU A 141 6.04 -1.96 -3.99
C LEU A 141 6.42 -1.61 -5.43
N ASP A 142 5.44 -1.30 -6.28
CA ASP A 142 5.72 -0.86 -7.64
C ASP A 142 6.23 0.59 -7.63
N THR A 143 7.44 0.81 -8.14
CA THR A 143 8.14 2.09 -8.03
C THR A 143 7.38 3.22 -8.73
N SER A 144 6.89 2.95 -9.95
CA SER A 144 6.20 3.91 -10.81
C SER A 144 4.87 4.36 -10.21
N LYS A 145 4.18 3.45 -9.52
CA LYS A 145 2.89 3.69 -8.86
C LYS A 145 3.01 4.37 -7.50
N ASN A 146 4.18 4.27 -6.87
CA ASN A 146 4.42 4.80 -5.52
C ASN A 146 5.20 6.12 -5.47
N ILE A 147 5.50 6.74 -6.62
CA ILE A 147 6.23 8.02 -6.70
C ILE A 147 5.32 9.25 -6.69
N LEU A 148 4.00 9.06 -6.75
CA LEU A 148 3.02 10.14 -6.70
C LEU A 148 2.80 10.64 -5.28
N THR A 149 2.48 11.93 -5.12
CA THR A 149 1.95 12.41 -3.83
C THR A 149 0.56 11.84 -3.56
N LEU A 150 0.14 11.80 -2.30
CA LEU A 150 -1.20 11.31 -1.94
C LEU A 150 -2.32 12.11 -2.64
N ASP A 151 -2.18 13.43 -2.76
CA ASP A 151 -3.15 14.28 -3.47
C ASP A 151 -3.23 13.91 -4.98
N GLN A 152 -2.08 13.65 -5.61
CA GLN A 152 -2.03 13.27 -7.03
C GLN A 152 -2.63 11.89 -7.26
N ALA A 153 -2.38 10.94 -6.38
CA ALA A 153 -2.94 9.60 -6.46
C ALA A 153 -4.46 9.63 -6.22
N GLU A 154 -4.93 10.32 -5.19
CA GLU A 154 -6.36 10.42 -4.89
C GLU A 154 -7.15 11.07 -6.04
N ALA A 155 -6.62 12.15 -6.62
CA ALA A 155 -7.23 12.81 -7.78
C ALA A 155 -7.39 11.87 -9.00
N GLN A 156 -6.55 10.83 -9.09
CA GLN A 156 -6.62 9.82 -10.15
C GLN A 156 -7.52 8.63 -9.79
N LEU A 157 -7.60 8.25 -8.51
CA LEU A 157 -8.31 7.06 -8.04
C LEU A 157 -9.79 7.33 -7.72
N VAL A 158 -10.16 8.54 -7.30
CA VAL A 158 -11.56 8.92 -7.05
C VAL A 158 -12.44 8.82 -8.32
N PRO A 159 -12.05 9.33 -9.50
CA PRO A 159 -12.86 9.21 -10.72
C PRO A 159 -13.05 7.77 -11.20
N LEU A 160 -12.19 6.85 -10.76
CA LEU A 160 -12.25 5.41 -11.06
C LEU A 160 -13.08 4.63 -10.03
N ASP A 161 -13.70 5.32 -9.08
CA ASP A 161 -14.54 4.75 -8.03
C ASP A 161 -13.77 3.84 -7.05
N ILE A 162 -12.47 4.10 -6.85
CA ILE A 162 -11.60 3.28 -5.99
C ILE A 162 -11.51 3.87 -4.58
N LEU A 163 -11.28 5.17 -4.50
CA LEU A 163 -11.24 5.95 -3.27
C LEU A 163 -12.41 6.93 -3.21
N GLU A 164 -12.72 7.39 -2.01
CA GLU A 164 -13.48 8.61 -1.79
C GLU A 164 -12.56 9.81 -1.56
N PRO A 165 -13.01 11.04 -1.85
CA PRO A 165 -12.24 12.24 -1.51
C PRO A 165 -11.88 12.27 -0.02
N GLY A 166 -10.60 12.44 0.30
CA GLY A 166 -10.08 12.47 1.66
C GLY A 166 -9.55 11.12 2.18
N ASP A 167 -9.85 9.98 1.53
CA ASP A 167 -9.35 8.67 1.96
C ASP A 167 -7.83 8.66 2.13
N TRP A 168 -7.10 9.28 1.20
CA TRP A 168 -5.64 9.32 1.21
C TRP A 168 -5.10 10.73 1.41
N ALA A 169 -5.75 11.74 0.82
CA ALA A 169 -5.30 13.12 0.96
C ALA A 169 -5.28 13.59 2.42
N ASP A 170 -6.17 13.06 3.27
CA ASP A 170 -6.19 13.41 4.69
C ASP A 170 -5.11 12.67 5.49
N LEU A 171 -4.47 11.63 4.95
CA LEU A 171 -3.39 10.89 5.63
C LEU A 171 -2.05 11.63 5.62
N LYS A 172 -1.88 12.60 4.72
CA LYS A 172 -0.61 13.27 4.49
C LYS A 172 -0.04 13.94 5.75
N THR A 173 1.26 13.81 5.95
CA THR A 173 2.01 14.56 6.97
C THR A 173 2.45 15.92 6.45
N ASP A 174 2.65 16.03 5.14
CA ASP A 174 2.93 17.27 4.41
C ASP A 174 2.48 17.15 2.94
N GLN A 175 2.66 18.21 2.14
CA GLN A 175 2.24 18.23 0.74
C GLN A 175 3.09 17.33 -0.17
N SER A 176 4.26 16.90 0.29
CA SER A 176 5.20 16.04 -0.45
C SER A 176 5.08 14.57 -0.07
N THR A 177 4.14 14.21 0.81
CA THR A 177 3.96 12.83 1.26
C THR A 177 3.63 11.94 0.07
N LEU A 178 4.52 10.99 -0.21
CA LEU A 178 4.39 10.07 -1.32
C LEU A 178 3.52 8.88 -0.94
N THR A 179 2.83 8.35 -1.93
CA THR A 179 2.14 7.05 -1.87
C THR A 179 3.05 5.94 -1.36
N ALA A 180 4.35 5.93 -1.74
CA ALA A 180 5.33 5.00 -1.18
C ALA A 180 5.30 4.88 0.35
N GLN A 181 5.17 6.00 1.08
CA GLN A 181 5.17 5.98 2.54
C GLN A 181 3.90 5.29 3.06
N THR A 182 2.75 5.66 2.52
CA THR A 182 1.44 5.17 2.95
C THR A 182 1.22 3.70 2.56
N THR A 183 1.56 3.32 1.32
CA THR A 183 1.48 1.94 0.84
C THR A 183 2.42 1.03 1.62
N PHE A 184 3.65 1.47 1.93
CA PHE A 184 4.54 0.69 2.81
C PHE A 184 3.84 0.35 4.11
N VAL A 185 3.33 1.36 4.83
CA VAL A 185 2.66 1.16 6.12
C VAL A 185 1.45 0.23 5.98
N HIS A 186 0.66 0.38 4.92
CA HIS A 186 -0.47 -0.49 4.59
C HIS A 186 -0.02 -1.96 4.47
N GLU A 187 1.00 -2.24 3.65
CA GLU A 187 1.50 -3.61 3.43
C GLU A 187 2.11 -4.21 4.70
N VAL A 188 2.75 -3.41 5.55
CA VAL A 188 3.18 -3.86 6.89
C VAL A 188 1.98 -4.27 7.75
N GLY A 189 0.83 -3.61 7.58
CA GLY A 189 -0.44 -4.02 8.19
C GLY A 189 -0.84 -5.44 7.81
N HIS A 190 -0.76 -5.79 6.52
CA HIS A 190 -1.02 -7.16 6.05
C HIS A 190 -0.05 -8.18 6.65
N ILE A 191 1.26 -7.90 6.65
CA ILE A 191 2.28 -8.76 7.26
C ILE A 191 2.00 -8.95 8.76
N LEU A 192 1.62 -7.88 9.46
CA LEU A 192 1.31 -7.92 10.89
C LEU A 192 0.06 -8.77 11.18
N ASP A 193 -1.01 -8.62 10.39
CA ASP A 193 -2.22 -9.43 10.54
C ASP A 193 -1.89 -10.91 10.38
N GLU A 194 -1.16 -11.27 9.33
CA GLU A 194 -0.77 -12.66 9.09
C GLU A 194 0.14 -13.19 10.20
N LYS A 195 1.08 -12.40 10.70
CA LYS A 195 1.95 -12.79 11.81
C LYS A 195 1.16 -13.10 13.09
N VAL A 196 0.15 -12.31 13.40
CA VAL A 196 -0.59 -12.41 14.67
C VAL A 196 -1.74 -13.41 14.59
N ASN A 197 -2.45 -13.41 13.46
CA ASN A 197 -3.71 -14.13 13.27
C ASN A 197 -3.59 -15.31 12.29
N GLY A 198 -2.43 -15.49 11.66
CA GLY A 198 -2.18 -16.53 10.65
C GLY A 198 -2.90 -16.26 9.33
N HIS A 199 -2.89 -17.25 8.44
CA HIS A 199 -3.59 -17.19 7.15
C HIS A 199 -5.11 -16.99 7.27
N GLU A 200 -5.69 -17.26 8.44
CA GLU A 200 -7.10 -17.01 8.64
C GLU A 200 -7.40 -15.51 8.73
N GLN A 201 -6.41 -14.62 8.95
CA GLN A 201 -6.59 -13.17 9.18
C GLN A 201 -7.39 -12.87 10.45
N SER A 202 -7.39 -11.62 10.93
CA SER A 202 -8.04 -11.27 12.20
C SER A 202 -9.53 -11.63 12.22
N ALA A 203 -9.90 -12.65 13.00
CA ALA A 203 -11.30 -13.04 13.20
C ALA A 203 -12.14 -11.89 13.80
N GLN A 204 -11.49 -10.98 14.52
CA GLN A 204 -12.15 -9.81 15.11
C GLN A 204 -12.47 -8.76 14.05
N PHE A 205 -11.57 -8.50 13.09
CA PHE A 205 -11.86 -7.65 11.92
C PHE A 205 -12.89 -8.27 10.99
N ARG A 206 -12.85 -9.60 10.77
CA ARG A 206 -13.88 -10.32 9.99
C ARG A 206 -15.30 -10.18 10.58
N ALA A 207 -15.41 -9.85 11.86
CA ALA A 207 -16.70 -9.61 12.54
C ALA A 207 -17.11 -8.13 12.57
N LEU A 208 -16.33 -7.21 12.00
CA LEU A 208 -16.68 -5.79 11.88
C LEU A 208 -17.58 -5.54 10.66
N ASN A 209 -18.27 -4.41 10.70
CA ASN A 209 -19.01 -3.94 9.55
C ASN A 209 -18.05 -3.24 8.58
N LEU A 210 -17.88 -3.81 7.38
CA LEU A 210 -16.99 -3.26 6.35
C LEU A 210 -17.40 -1.86 5.89
N SER A 211 -18.68 -1.49 5.97
CA SER A 211 -19.13 -0.13 5.60
C SER A 211 -18.65 0.95 6.57
N GLU A 212 -18.00 0.56 7.67
CA GLU A 212 -17.42 1.46 8.67
C GLU A 212 -15.88 1.48 8.59
N ALA A 213 -15.29 0.83 7.58
CA ALA A 213 -13.86 0.90 7.32
C ALA A 213 -13.43 2.36 7.09
N PRO A 214 -12.18 2.72 7.43
CA PRO A 214 -11.72 4.11 7.39
C PRO A 214 -11.64 4.69 5.97
N THR A 215 -11.55 3.83 4.95
CA THR A 215 -11.52 4.20 3.53
C THR A 215 -12.50 3.36 2.73
N LYS A 216 -12.87 3.85 1.56
CA LYS A 216 -13.63 3.05 0.59
C LYS A 216 -12.88 1.79 0.20
N TYR A 217 -11.56 1.88 0.01
CA TYR A 217 -10.72 0.72 -0.31
C TYR A 217 -10.77 -0.35 0.80
N GLY A 218 -10.62 0.06 2.07
CA GLY A 218 -10.70 -0.85 3.22
C GLY A 218 -12.07 -1.52 3.38
N SER A 219 -13.13 -0.93 2.84
CA SER A 219 -14.47 -1.53 2.88
C SER A 219 -14.64 -2.75 1.96
N ALA A 220 -13.65 -3.03 1.09
CA ALA A 220 -13.74 -4.12 0.13
C ALA A 220 -13.68 -5.51 0.80
N GLN A 221 -12.74 -5.71 1.73
CA GLN A 221 -12.51 -7.00 2.40
C GLN A 221 -11.97 -6.81 3.83
N PRO A 222 -12.16 -7.78 4.74
CA PRO A 222 -11.71 -7.65 6.13
C PRO A 222 -10.21 -7.43 6.34
N HIS A 223 -9.35 -8.00 5.49
CA HIS A 223 -7.90 -7.79 5.58
C HIS A 223 -7.49 -6.40 5.08
N GLU A 224 -8.18 -5.89 4.06
CA GLU A 224 -8.01 -4.49 3.63
C GLU A 224 -8.51 -3.52 4.72
N ASP A 225 -9.62 -3.82 5.41
CA ASP A 225 -10.06 -3.03 6.58
C ASP A 225 -8.98 -3.05 7.68
N TYR A 226 -8.34 -4.20 7.93
CA TYR A 226 -7.24 -4.30 8.88
C TYR A 226 -6.06 -3.41 8.45
N ALA A 227 -5.56 -3.57 7.23
CA ALA A 227 -4.39 -2.85 6.73
C ALA A 227 -4.64 -1.34 6.65
N GLU A 228 -5.79 -0.92 6.15
CA GLU A 228 -6.20 0.49 6.10
C GLU A 228 -6.38 1.08 7.50
N SER A 229 -6.99 0.33 8.42
CA SER A 229 -7.11 0.75 9.82
C SER A 229 -5.74 0.86 10.49
N PHE A 230 -4.83 -0.07 10.24
CA PHE A 230 -3.47 -0.01 10.75
C PHE A 230 -2.73 1.23 10.20
N MET A 231 -2.85 1.48 8.90
CA MET A 231 -2.30 2.66 8.24
C MET A 231 -2.84 3.97 8.84
N TYR A 232 -4.14 4.06 9.12
CA TYR A 232 -4.74 5.20 9.81
C TYR A 232 -4.18 5.37 11.23
N LEU A 233 -4.02 4.27 11.98
CA LEU A 233 -3.44 4.30 13.32
C LEU A 233 -2.01 4.86 13.29
N VAL A 234 -1.18 4.37 12.37
CA VAL A 234 0.22 4.78 12.22
C VAL A 234 0.36 6.23 11.79
N ASN A 235 -0.54 6.71 10.92
CA ASN A 235 -0.59 8.12 10.50
C ASN A 235 -1.30 9.04 11.51
N GLY A 236 -1.59 8.54 12.71
CA GLY A 236 -2.18 9.32 13.80
C GLY A 236 -3.61 9.78 13.54
N LYS A 237 -4.33 9.12 12.62
CA LYS A 237 -5.72 9.46 12.31
C LYS A 237 -6.68 8.80 13.30
N PRO A 238 -7.81 9.46 13.62
CA PRO A 238 -8.82 8.86 14.48
C PRO A 238 -9.37 7.57 13.86
N LEU A 239 -9.57 6.58 14.71
CA LEU A 239 -10.26 5.34 14.38
C LEU A 239 -11.42 5.13 15.35
N GLU A 240 -12.42 4.40 14.88
CA GLU A 240 -13.47 3.88 15.76
C GLU A 240 -12.83 2.99 16.86
N ASN A 241 -13.38 3.10 18.08
CA ASN A 241 -12.76 2.52 19.27
C ASN A 241 -12.56 1.01 19.18
N LYS A 242 -13.51 0.28 18.59
CA LYS A 242 -13.42 -1.16 18.43
C LYS A 242 -12.27 -1.52 17.49
N ARG A 243 -12.18 -0.94 16.28
CA ARG A 243 -11.03 -1.13 15.36
C ARG A 243 -9.70 -0.84 16.06
N ARG A 244 -9.61 0.32 16.71
CA ARG A 244 -8.40 0.74 17.44
C ARG A 244 -8.00 -0.27 18.51
N SER A 245 -8.95 -0.76 19.30
CA SER A 245 -8.66 -1.70 20.40
C SER A 245 -8.19 -3.07 19.90
N ILE A 246 -8.73 -3.54 18.76
CA ILE A 246 -8.26 -4.77 18.11
C ILE A 246 -6.80 -4.60 17.67
N LEU A 247 -6.50 -3.53 16.91
CA LEU A 247 -5.14 -3.25 16.44
C LEU A 247 -4.13 -3.14 17.59
N LEU A 248 -4.46 -2.41 18.65
CA LEU A 248 -3.57 -2.28 19.81
C LEU A 248 -3.35 -3.62 20.51
N SER A 249 -4.37 -4.49 20.57
CA SER A 249 -4.21 -5.84 21.09
C SER A 249 -3.31 -6.70 20.21
N ASP A 250 -3.40 -6.58 18.89
CA ASP A 250 -2.60 -7.38 17.96
C ASP A 250 -1.15 -6.89 17.91
N ILE A 251 -0.92 -5.57 17.95
CA ILE A 251 0.41 -4.98 18.16
C ILE A 251 1.04 -5.49 19.47
N ALA A 252 0.28 -5.53 20.56
CA ALA A 252 0.78 -6.07 21.82
C ALA A 252 1.20 -7.54 21.72
N LYS A 253 0.46 -8.37 20.98
CA LYS A 253 0.84 -9.78 20.74
C LYS A 253 2.08 -9.90 19.86
N ALA A 254 2.21 -9.07 18.83
CA ALA A 254 3.35 -9.09 17.91
C ALA A 254 4.66 -8.65 18.58
N THR A 255 4.57 -7.91 19.68
CA THR A 255 5.71 -7.30 20.40
C THR A 255 6.11 -8.04 21.68
N THR A 256 5.41 -9.11 22.06
CA THR A 256 5.73 -9.98 23.22
C THR A 256 6.54 -11.19 22.83
#